data_AF-A0A0W0VPP3-F1
#
_entry.id   AF-A0A0W0VPP3-F1
#
_cell.length_a   1.000
_cell.length_b   1.000
_cell.length_c   1.000
_cell.angle_alpha   90.00
_cell.angle_beta   90.00
_cell.angle_gamma   90.00
#
_symmetry.space_group_name_H-M   'P 1'
#
loop_
_entity.id
_entity.type
_entity.pdbx_description
1 polymer ?
#
loop_
_entity_poly.entity_id
_entity_poly.type
_entity_poly.pdbx_seq_one_letter_code
_entity_poly.pdbx_strand_id
1 'polypeptide(L)'
;MTKQKDEKLPSTIELTDSQAPLISQKDTSNPQHHTWLSLQGGSYNHVWRSNFDSPQALVPGESYQGPWVLKYAIPSKDPVSNAMNNKHRAVRLWNEINPKLPKAGLYKRGWVAPYLENSRPATDDEIAQKLVEIFRDTRRITVDAATKGNFITLKDTGEVVLVDMDLALKRRTSLASIDFAKNLNTRFATYWIDPQLHLSMPKTLEVTRNLLYLEDSLDDNEMDILCQDSKISLKNIQALTWFRTNKVKLTYNLFHQISVLNDSDVPLSETLLEALSVYSQKSVIDPEIESPRKRGLRYEFFYPEPRKRNHFDDELPEAQARLS
;
A
#
# COMPACT_ATOMS: atom_id res chain seq x y z
N MET A 1 29.81 -3.51 17.11
CA MET A 1 29.77 -4.81 16.41
C MET A 1 28.97 -5.79 17.27
N THR A 2 27.67 -5.87 17.03
CA THR A 2 26.76 -6.79 17.72
C THR A 2 26.82 -8.13 16.99
N LYS A 3 27.12 -9.24 17.68
CA LYS A 3 27.14 -10.58 17.08
C LYS A 3 25.73 -10.92 16.55
N GLN A 4 25.56 -10.93 15.24
CA GLN A 4 24.38 -11.48 14.57
C GLN A 4 24.32 -12.98 14.92
N LYS A 5 23.20 -13.43 15.50
CA LYS A 5 22.97 -14.85 15.78
C LYS A 5 22.49 -15.51 14.49
N ASP A 6 23.16 -16.58 14.08
CA ASP A 6 22.67 -17.50 13.06
C ASP A 6 21.43 -18.22 13.60
N GLU A 7 20.24 -17.67 13.34
CA GLU A 7 18.99 -18.38 13.56
C GLU A 7 18.89 -19.50 12.51
N LYS A 8 19.08 -20.75 12.96
CA LYS A 8 18.78 -21.93 12.13
C LYS A 8 17.34 -21.83 11.64
N LEU A 9 17.12 -22.04 10.34
CA LEU A 9 15.77 -22.33 9.84
C LEU A 9 15.15 -23.43 10.72
N PRO A 10 13.86 -23.35 11.07
CA PRO A 10 13.18 -24.47 11.72
C PRO A 10 13.29 -25.70 10.81
N SER A 11 14.26 -26.55 11.11
CA SER A 11 14.45 -27.84 10.47
C SER A 11 13.32 -28.72 10.97
N THR A 12 12.33 -28.93 10.11
CA THR A 12 11.29 -29.94 10.31
C THR A 12 10.25 -29.56 11.36
N ILE A 13 9.28 -28.72 10.97
CA ILE A 13 7.94 -28.78 11.58
C ILE A 13 7.19 -29.87 10.82
N GLU A 14 6.98 -31.02 11.48
CA GLU A 14 6.16 -32.12 10.99
C GLU A 14 4.81 -31.58 10.49
N LEU A 15 4.52 -31.85 9.22
CA LEU A 15 3.22 -31.58 8.62
C LEU A 15 2.28 -32.68 9.11
N THR A 16 1.37 -32.35 10.02
CA THR A 16 0.19 -33.21 10.24
C THR A 16 -0.76 -33.05 9.06
N ASP A 17 -1.18 -34.20 8.55
CA ASP A 17 -1.87 -34.42 7.28
C ASP A 17 -3.14 -33.58 7.08
N SER A 18 -3.30 -33.04 5.86
CA SER A 18 -4.38 -33.49 4.95
C SER A 18 -4.44 -32.68 3.64
N GLN A 19 -4.42 -33.44 2.53
CA GLN A 19 -4.84 -33.13 1.14
C GLN A 19 -3.82 -32.56 0.12
N ALA A 20 -3.23 -33.52 -0.61
CA ALA A 20 -3.07 -33.60 -2.09
C ALA A 20 -1.95 -32.78 -2.79
N PRO A 21 -1.43 -33.24 -3.95
CA PRO A 21 -0.04 -33.63 -4.10
C PRO A 21 0.83 -32.51 -4.68
N LEU A 22 1.94 -32.18 -4.00
CA LEU A 22 3.06 -31.50 -4.65
C LEU A 22 4.09 -32.53 -5.05
N ILE A 23 4.41 -32.51 -6.34
CA ILE A 23 5.57 -33.15 -6.98
C ILE A 23 6.81 -32.78 -6.17
N SER A 24 7.24 -33.70 -5.30
CA SER A 24 8.53 -33.67 -4.64
C SER A 24 9.48 -34.47 -5.53
N GLN A 25 10.16 -33.79 -6.44
CA GLN A 25 11.36 -34.34 -7.03
C GLN A 25 12.40 -34.43 -5.90
N LYS A 26 12.54 -35.62 -5.33
CA LYS A 26 13.66 -35.99 -4.47
C LYS A 26 14.90 -36.05 -5.34
N ASP A 27 15.52 -34.90 -5.56
CA ASP A 27 16.88 -34.84 -6.06
C ASP A 27 17.82 -35.06 -4.87
N THR A 28 18.34 -36.29 -4.75
CA THR A 28 19.23 -36.74 -3.67
C THR A 28 20.71 -36.48 -3.98
N SER A 29 21.02 -35.68 -5.00
CA SER A 29 22.39 -35.41 -5.41
C SER A 29 22.90 -34.08 -4.83
N ASN A 30 23.66 -34.21 -3.73
CA ASN A 30 24.42 -33.15 -3.05
C ASN A 30 23.55 -32.14 -2.24
N PRO A 31 23.55 -32.18 -0.88
CA PRO A 31 22.87 -31.16 -0.09
C PRO A 31 23.64 -29.84 -0.24
N GLN A 32 23.31 -29.04 -1.26
CA GLN A 32 23.76 -27.67 -1.32
C GLN A 32 23.35 -26.98 -0.01
N HIS A 33 24.35 -26.55 0.76
CA HIS A 33 24.14 -25.89 2.03
C HIS A 33 23.58 -24.48 1.78
N HIS A 34 22.26 -24.38 1.67
CA HIS A 34 21.59 -23.09 1.62
C HIS A 34 21.64 -22.41 2.98
N THR A 35 22.61 -21.50 3.16
CA THR A 35 22.64 -20.65 4.34
C THR A 35 21.74 -19.44 4.10
N TRP A 36 20.87 -19.13 5.06
CA TRP A 36 19.98 -17.97 5.04
C TRP A 36 20.35 -17.05 6.20
N LEU A 37 20.65 -15.79 5.90
CA LEU A 37 21.01 -14.77 6.88
C LEU A 37 19.76 -13.96 7.26
N SER A 38 19.41 -13.90 8.55
CA SER A 38 18.26 -13.12 9.01
C SER A 38 18.49 -11.61 8.79
N LEU A 39 17.54 -10.95 8.13
CA LEU A 39 17.59 -9.51 7.81
C LEU A 39 16.84 -8.63 8.82
N GLN A 40 16.41 -9.21 9.96
CA GLN A 40 15.44 -8.64 10.91
C GLN A 40 13.99 -8.90 10.49
N GLY A 41 13.16 -9.38 11.43
CA GLY A 41 11.73 -9.60 11.21
C GLY A 41 10.93 -8.31 11.34
N GLY A 42 9.92 -8.14 10.49
CA GLY A 42 8.88 -7.14 10.66
C GLY A 42 7.73 -7.64 11.52
N SER A 43 6.69 -6.83 11.71
CA SER A 43 5.50 -7.22 12.48
C SER A 43 4.71 -8.37 11.86
N TYR A 44 4.87 -8.61 10.56
CA TYR A 44 4.06 -9.58 9.81
C TYR A 44 4.86 -10.67 9.11
N ASN A 45 6.18 -10.51 8.99
CA ASN A 45 7.01 -11.41 8.22
C ASN A 45 8.37 -11.61 8.89
N HIS A 46 8.86 -12.84 8.84
CA HIS A 46 10.27 -13.13 8.99
C HIS A 46 10.96 -12.99 7.63
N VAL A 47 12.15 -12.37 7.61
CA VAL A 47 12.85 -12.02 6.38
C VAL A 47 14.30 -12.50 6.44
N TRP A 48 14.75 -13.17 5.39
CA TRP A 48 16.13 -13.65 5.25
C TRP A 48 16.71 -13.31 3.89
N ARG A 49 18.03 -13.16 3.82
CA ARG A 49 18.82 -13.09 2.58
C ARG A 49 19.49 -14.44 2.32
N SER A 50 19.52 -14.89 1.08
CA SER A 50 20.32 -16.07 0.72
C SER A 50 21.81 -15.75 0.84
N ASN A 51 22.58 -16.68 1.40
CA ASN A 51 24.03 -16.68 1.40
C ASN A 51 24.50 -18.03 0.85
N PHE A 52 24.28 -18.23 -0.44
CA PHE A 52 24.62 -19.47 -1.13
C PHE A 52 26.07 -19.42 -1.62
N ASP A 53 26.76 -20.54 -1.58
CA ASP A 53 28.16 -20.64 -2.00
C ASP A 53 28.35 -20.45 -3.52
N SER A 54 27.28 -20.60 -4.29
CA SER A 54 27.27 -20.41 -5.74
C SER A 54 25.97 -19.74 -6.20
N PRO A 55 25.99 -19.02 -7.34
CA PRO A 55 24.78 -18.44 -7.93
C PRO A 55 23.73 -19.52 -8.18
N GLN A 56 22.48 -19.25 -7.79
CA GLN A 56 21.39 -20.21 -7.90
C GLN A 56 20.05 -19.52 -8.18
N ALA A 57 19.42 -19.87 -9.30
CA ALA A 57 18.05 -19.49 -9.59
C ALA A 57 17.08 -20.24 -8.69
N LEU A 58 16.19 -19.51 -8.01
CA LEU A 58 15.11 -20.09 -7.19
C LEU A 58 13.73 -19.98 -7.86
N VAL A 59 13.60 -19.15 -8.89
CA VAL A 59 12.34 -18.92 -9.61
C VAL A 59 12.45 -19.53 -11.01
N PRO A 60 11.61 -20.53 -11.36
CA PRO A 60 11.67 -21.17 -12.66
C PRO A 60 11.50 -20.18 -13.81
N GLY A 61 12.41 -20.23 -14.79
CA GLY A 61 12.39 -19.36 -15.98
C GLY A 61 13.05 -17.99 -15.79
N GLU A 62 13.50 -17.64 -14.59
CA GLU A 62 14.23 -16.41 -14.34
C GLU A 62 15.75 -16.63 -14.44
N SER A 63 16.45 -15.67 -15.04
CA SER A 63 17.92 -15.71 -15.16
C SER A 63 18.64 -15.24 -13.90
N TYR A 64 17.95 -14.55 -13.00
CA TYR A 64 18.51 -14.04 -11.75
C TYR A 64 18.99 -15.19 -10.86
N GLN A 65 20.24 -15.12 -10.42
CA GLN A 65 20.89 -16.18 -9.65
C GLN A 65 21.08 -15.83 -8.16
N GLY A 66 20.48 -14.74 -7.70
CA GLY A 66 20.60 -14.25 -6.33
C GLY A 66 21.57 -13.08 -6.17
N PRO A 67 21.73 -12.57 -4.92
CA PRO A 67 21.09 -13.10 -3.72
C PRO A 67 19.57 -12.90 -3.67
N TRP A 68 18.85 -13.78 -2.98
CA TRP A 68 17.39 -13.74 -2.83
C TRP A 68 16.98 -13.23 -1.45
N VAL A 69 15.82 -12.62 -1.36
CA VAL A 69 15.10 -12.36 -0.11
C VAL A 69 14.00 -13.39 0.05
N LEU A 70 13.99 -14.14 1.15
CA LEU A 70 12.92 -15.04 1.55
C LEU A 70 12.04 -14.36 2.59
N LYS A 71 10.72 -14.32 2.35
CA LYS A 71 9.73 -13.83 3.34
C LYS A 71 8.76 -14.94 3.74
N TYR A 72 8.63 -15.18 5.04
CA TYR A 72 7.61 -16.04 5.64
C TYR A 72 6.65 -15.22 6.48
N ALA A 73 5.36 -15.31 6.18
CA ALA A 73 4.32 -14.67 6.97
C ALA A 73 4.25 -15.25 8.39
N ILE A 74 4.07 -14.36 9.37
CA ILE A 74 3.76 -14.68 10.76
C ILE A 74 2.24 -14.87 10.84
N PRO A 75 1.74 -16.06 11.20
CA PRO A 75 0.30 -16.29 11.33
C PRO A 75 -0.34 -15.33 12.36
N SER A 76 -1.42 -14.66 11.95
CA SER A 76 -2.23 -13.79 12.79
C SER A 76 -3.56 -14.44 13.15
N LYS A 77 -4.18 -14.00 14.25
CA LYS A 77 -5.58 -14.34 14.57
C LYS A 77 -6.58 -13.57 13.70
N ASP A 78 -6.16 -12.47 13.09
CA ASP A 78 -6.98 -11.69 12.17
C ASP A 78 -6.96 -12.32 10.75
N PRO A 79 -8.07 -12.92 10.28
CA PRO A 79 -8.11 -13.56 8.97
C PRO A 79 -7.84 -12.58 7.82
N VAL A 80 -8.18 -11.30 7.99
CA VAL A 80 -7.91 -10.27 6.99
C VAL A 80 -6.40 -10.02 6.89
N SER A 81 -5.72 -9.95 8.04
CA SER A 81 -4.26 -9.84 8.07
C SER A 81 -3.58 -11.05 7.41
N ASN A 82 -4.08 -12.27 7.64
CA ASN A 82 -3.56 -13.47 6.96
C ASN A 82 -3.79 -13.45 5.44
N ALA A 83 -4.95 -12.96 4.99
CA ALA A 83 -5.25 -12.83 3.57
C ALA A 83 -4.34 -11.80 2.89
N MET A 84 -4.01 -10.70 3.58
CA MET A 84 -3.09 -9.68 3.09
C MET A 84 -1.66 -10.19 2.97
N ASN A 85 -1.19 -10.98 3.93
CA ASN A 85 0.15 -11.59 3.95
C ASN A 85 0.24 -12.94 3.19
N ASN A 86 -0.76 -13.28 2.38
CA ASN A 86 -0.74 -14.53 1.63
C ASN A 86 0.40 -14.54 0.58
N LYS A 87 1.25 -15.57 0.60
CA LYS A 87 2.41 -15.69 -0.31
C LYS A 87 2.05 -15.62 -1.80
N HIS A 88 0.92 -16.17 -2.23
CA HIS A 88 0.49 -16.10 -3.64
C HIS A 88 0.09 -14.68 -4.03
N ARG A 89 -0.54 -13.95 -3.10
CA ARG A 89 -0.82 -12.52 -3.27
C ARG A 89 0.49 -11.75 -3.36
N ALA A 90 1.42 -11.93 -2.44
CA ALA A 90 2.70 -11.21 -2.42
C ALA A 90 3.50 -11.39 -3.72
N VAL A 91 3.64 -12.63 -4.22
CA VAL A 91 4.31 -12.92 -5.50
C VAL A 91 3.65 -12.19 -6.67
N ARG A 92 2.31 -12.26 -6.76
CA ARG A 92 1.55 -11.55 -7.80
C ARG A 92 1.79 -10.04 -7.72
N LEU A 93 1.72 -9.46 -6.52
CA LEU A 93 1.92 -8.02 -6.33
C LEU A 93 3.32 -7.56 -6.71
N TRP A 94 4.36 -8.29 -6.30
CA TRP A 94 5.73 -7.99 -6.70
C TRP A 94 5.86 -7.93 -8.22
N ASN A 95 5.36 -8.96 -8.91
CA ASN A 95 5.47 -9.05 -10.37
C ASN A 95 4.63 -7.99 -11.10
N GLU A 96 3.49 -7.56 -10.54
CA GLU A 96 2.66 -6.47 -11.09
C GLU A 96 3.29 -5.08 -10.87
N ILE A 97 3.84 -4.82 -9.67
CA ILE A 97 4.30 -3.49 -9.25
C ILE A 97 5.74 -3.23 -9.72
N ASN A 98 6.58 -4.26 -9.77
CA ASN A 98 7.99 -4.17 -10.14
C ASN A 98 8.29 -4.97 -11.42
N PRO A 99 7.60 -4.73 -12.56
CA PRO A 99 7.69 -5.58 -13.74
C PRO A 99 9.05 -5.54 -14.45
N LYS A 100 9.88 -4.54 -14.15
CA LYS A 100 11.24 -4.38 -14.71
C LYS A 100 12.31 -5.14 -13.93
N LEU A 101 11.98 -5.63 -12.73
CA LEU A 101 12.89 -6.40 -11.88
C LEU A 101 12.69 -7.90 -12.12
N PRO A 102 13.66 -8.75 -11.73
CA PRO A 102 13.45 -10.19 -11.82
C PRO A 102 12.23 -10.61 -10.98
N LYS A 103 11.55 -11.66 -11.44
CA LYS A 103 10.28 -12.05 -10.84
C LYS A 103 10.47 -12.65 -9.45
N ALA A 104 9.46 -12.42 -8.61
CA ALA A 104 9.26 -13.17 -7.39
C ALA A 104 8.64 -14.55 -7.69
N GLY A 105 8.84 -15.50 -6.78
CA GLY A 105 8.29 -16.85 -6.89
C GLY A 105 7.97 -17.47 -5.54
N LEU A 106 7.17 -18.54 -5.57
CA LEU A 106 6.89 -19.33 -4.38
C LEU A 106 8.13 -20.15 -4.02
N TYR A 107 8.48 -20.18 -2.73
CA TYR A 107 9.60 -20.99 -2.25
C TYR A 107 9.24 -21.58 -0.89
N LYS A 108 9.21 -22.91 -0.83
CA LYS A 108 8.80 -23.66 0.37
C LYS A 108 7.47 -23.12 0.94
N ARG A 109 7.47 -22.68 2.21
CA ARG A 109 6.27 -22.19 2.90
C ARG A 109 5.98 -20.70 2.66
N GLY A 110 6.87 -19.96 2.01
CA GLY A 110 6.70 -18.54 1.73
C GLY A 110 7.03 -18.21 0.28
N TRP A 111 7.68 -17.08 0.07
CA TRP A 111 8.03 -16.58 -1.25
C TRP A 111 9.40 -15.91 -1.25
N VAL A 112 10.01 -15.88 -2.43
CA VAL A 112 11.30 -15.23 -2.67
C VAL A 112 11.17 -14.09 -3.67
N ALA A 113 12.00 -13.07 -3.47
CA ALA A 113 12.21 -11.95 -4.39
C ALA A 113 13.71 -11.70 -4.59
N PRO A 114 14.11 -11.00 -5.64
CA PRO A 114 15.48 -10.51 -5.77
C PRO A 114 15.91 -9.65 -4.58
N TYR A 115 17.14 -9.86 -4.09
CA TYR A 115 17.77 -8.93 -3.16
C TYR A 115 18.38 -7.77 -3.95
N LEU A 116 17.92 -6.58 -3.64
CA LEU A 116 18.27 -5.37 -4.36
C LEU A 116 19.52 -4.74 -3.75
N GLU A 117 20.67 -5.19 -4.23
CA GLU A 117 21.99 -4.68 -3.86
C GLU A 117 22.17 -3.22 -4.29
N ASN A 118 23.16 -2.57 -3.70
CA ASN A 118 23.53 -1.19 -4.00
C ASN A 118 22.34 -0.19 -3.96
N SER A 119 21.51 -0.32 -2.93
CA SER A 119 20.34 0.53 -2.73
C SER A 119 20.52 1.50 -1.56
N ARG A 120 19.60 2.46 -1.45
CA ARG A 120 19.42 3.32 -0.26
C ARG A 120 17.94 3.45 0.06
N PRO A 121 17.56 3.91 1.26
CA PRO A 121 16.19 4.36 1.49
C PRO A 121 15.78 5.42 0.47
N ALA A 122 14.56 5.30 -0.04
CA ALA A 122 13.96 6.34 -0.89
C ALA A 122 13.64 7.59 -0.07
N THR A 123 13.74 8.75 -0.71
CA THR A 123 13.36 10.06 -0.15
C THR A 123 11.85 10.27 -0.24
N ASP A 124 11.33 11.25 0.51
CA ASP A 124 9.89 11.59 0.49
C ASP A 124 9.38 11.92 -0.92
N ASP A 125 10.15 12.72 -1.69
CA ASP A 125 9.80 13.08 -3.06
C ASP A 125 9.77 11.88 -4.01
N GLU A 126 10.75 10.98 -3.88
CA GLU A 126 10.83 9.75 -4.66
C GLU A 126 9.66 8.81 -4.38
N ILE A 127 9.28 8.66 -3.11
CA ILE A 127 8.15 7.81 -2.71
C ILE A 127 6.84 8.42 -3.19
N ALA A 128 6.63 9.72 -2.99
CA ALA A 128 5.44 10.43 -3.45
C ALA A 128 5.24 10.28 -4.96
N GLN A 129 6.29 10.48 -5.75
CA GLN A 129 6.26 10.25 -7.20
C GLN A 129 5.94 8.78 -7.52
N LYS A 130 6.61 7.83 -6.85
CA LYS A 130 6.42 6.41 -7.13
C LYS A 130 5.02 5.91 -6.81
N LEU A 131 4.36 6.47 -5.77
CA LEU A 131 2.97 6.12 -5.44
C LEU A 131 2.00 6.46 -6.57
N VAL A 132 2.19 7.60 -7.22
CA VAL A 132 1.35 8.01 -8.35
C VAL A 132 1.56 7.09 -9.54
N GLU A 133 2.80 6.70 -9.84
CA GLU A 133 3.10 5.68 -10.86
C GLU A 133 2.42 4.36 -10.57
N ILE A 134 2.60 3.82 -9.35
CA ILE A 134 1.97 2.55 -8.94
C ILE A 134 0.45 2.62 -9.08
N PHE A 135 -0.16 3.72 -8.66
CA PHE A 135 -1.60 3.89 -8.74
C PHE A 135 -2.08 3.98 -10.20
N ARG A 136 -1.41 4.74 -11.04
CA ARG A 136 -1.73 4.85 -12.47
C ARG A 136 -1.62 3.49 -13.16
N ASP A 137 -0.54 2.76 -12.90
CA ASP A 137 -0.18 1.55 -13.65
C ASP A 137 -0.95 0.32 -13.14
N THR A 138 -1.28 0.26 -11.85
CA THR A 138 -1.86 -0.95 -11.22
C THR A 138 -3.20 -0.74 -10.51
N ARG A 139 -3.64 0.52 -10.37
CA ARG A 139 -4.81 0.92 -9.55
C ARG A 139 -4.65 0.55 -8.07
N ARG A 140 -3.41 0.57 -7.56
CA ARG A 140 -3.09 0.24 -6.16
C ARG A 140 -2.68 1.45 -5.35
N ILE A 141 -3.10 1.49 -4.09
CA ILE A 141 -2.69 2.50 -3.11
C ILE A 141 -1.92 1.79 -1.99
N THR A 142 -0.65 2.14 -1.81
CA THR A 142 0.17 1.63 -0.70
C THR A 142 -0.05 2.52 0.52
N VAL A 143 -0.87 2.05 1.46
CA VAL A 143 -1.38 2.89 2.56
C VAL A 143 -0.35 3.20 3.66
N ASP A 144 0.71 2.38 3.76
CA ASP A 144 1.79 2.49 4.72
C ASP A 144 3.10 2.99 4.09
N ALA A 145 3.01 3.67 2.94
CA ALA A 145 4.17 4.02 2.11
C ALA A 145 5.28 4.82 2.82
N ALA A 146 4.91 5.71 3.74
CA ALA A 146 5.88 6.48 4.55
C ALA A 146 6.66 5.65 5.57
N THR A 147 6.36 4.35 5.71
CA THR A 147 7.09 3.47 6.64
C THR A 147 8.51 3.24 6.13
N LYS A 148 9.49 3.52 6.99
CA LYS A 148 10.91 3.36 6.67
C LYS A 148 11.20 1.93 6.23
N GLY A 149 11.81 1.79 5.06
CA GLY A 149 12.23 0.51 4.49
C GLY A 149 11.24 -0.11 3.50
N ASN A 150 10.02 0.42 3.38
CA ASN A 150 9.06 -0.07 2.39
C ASN A 150 9.47 0.29 0.95
N PHE A 151 10.14 1.43 0.78
CA PHE A 151 10.70 1.88 -0.49
C PHE A 151 12.21 2.04 -0.43
N ILE A 152 12.87 1.62 -1.49
CA ILE A 152 14.30 1.82 -1.70
C ILE A 152 14.57 2.39 -3.09
N THR A 153 15.65 3.14 -3.23
CA THR A 153 16.14 3.62 -4.53
C THR A 153 17.42 2.87 -4.89
N LEU A 154 17.44 2.27 -6.08
CA LEU A 154 18.63 1.63 -6.64
C LEU A 154 19.62 2.72 -7.03
N LYS A 155 20.86 2.69 -6.50
CA LYS A 155 21.83 3.78 -6.75
C LYS A 155 22.32 3.83 -8.19
N ASP A 156 22.36 2.69 -8.86
CA ASP A 156 22.88 2.58 -10.23
C ASP A 156 21.91 3.12 -11.28
N THR A 157 20.60 2.96 -11.06
CA THR A 157 19.56 3.34 -12.03
C THR A 157 18.72 4.53 -11.59
N GLY A 158 18.74 4.89 -10.30
CA GLY A 158 17.80 5.84 -9.70
C GLY A 158 16.38 5.30 -9.57
N GLU A 159 16.12 4.02 -9.88
CA GLU A 159 14.79 3.45 -9.81
C GLU A 159 14.31 3.29 -8.37
N VAL A 160 13.11 3.78 -8.09
CA VAL A 160 12.43 3.65 -6.80
C VAL A 160 11.57 2.38 -6.82
N VAL A 161 11.78 1.51 -5.85
CA VAL A 161 11.16 0.17 -5.77
C VAL A 161 10.38 0.02 -4.48
N LEU A 162 9.15 -0.49 -4.57
CA LEU A 162 8.35 -0.92 -3.43
C LEU A 162 8.73 -2.37 -3.07
N VAL A 163 9.38 -2.56 -1.92
CA VAL A 163 9.85 -3.87 -1.42
C VAL A 163 8.95 -4.48 -0.35
N ASP A 164 8.07 -3.67 0.23
CA ASP A 164 6.98 -4.13 1.09
C ASP A 164 5.62 -3.72 0.51
N MET A 165 5.06 -4.59 -0.32
CA MET A 165 3.78 -4.39 -1.01
C MET A 165 2.58 -5.03 -0.31
N ASP A 166 2.72 -5.55 0.92
CA ASP A 166 1.61 -6.26 1.58
C ASP A 166 0.39 -5.35 1.70
N LEU A 167 0.58 -4.06 1.94
CA LEU A 167 -0.47 -3.05 2.06
C LEU A 167 -0.72 -2.22 0.79
N ALA A 168 -0.30 -2.70 -0.39
CA ALA A 168 -0.71 -2.17 -1.69
C ALA A 168 -2.14 -2.63 -2.04
N LEU A 169 -3.13 -1.80 -1.71
CA LEU A 169 -4.55 -2.13 -1.78
C LEU A 169 -5.12 -1.89 -3.18
N LYS A 170 -5.91 -2.85 -3.71
CA LYS A 170 -6.77 -2.64 -4.88
C LYS A 170 -8.23 -2.67 -4.43
N ARG A 171 -8.72 -1.55 -3.91
CA ARG A 171 -9.92 -1.48 -3.06
C ARG A 171 -11.25 -1.70 -3.80
N ARG A 172 -11.23 -1.79 -5.13
CA ARG A 172 -12.43 -2.01 -5.95
C ARG A 172 -12.63 -3.48 -6.36
N THR A 173 -11.54 -4.24 -6.51
CA THR A 173 -11.61 -5.58 -7.13
C THR A 173 -10.98 -6.71 -6.32
N SER A 174 -10.18 -6.40 -5.30
CA SER A 174 -9.53 -7.41 -4.45
C SER A 174 -10.32 -7.60 -3.16
N LEU A 175 -10.95 -8.76 -2.97
CA LEU A 175 -11.73 -9.07 -1.74
C LEU A 175 -10.93 -8.81 -0.46
N ALA A 176 -9.68 -9.29 -0.40
CA ALA A 176 -8.81 -9.04 0.75
C ALA A 176 -8.55 -7.55 0.99
N SER A 177 -8.38 -6.77 -0.09
CA SER A 177 -8.18 -5.31 0.01
C SER A 177 -9.46 -4.57 0.41
N ILE A 178 -10.62 -5.01 -0.10
CA ILE A 178 -11.94 -4.48 0.29
C ILE A 178 -12.17 -4.73 1.78
N ASP A 179 -11.98 -5.96 2.24
CA ASP A 179 -12.19 -6.33 3.64
C ASP A 179 -11.22 -5.61 4.58
N PHE A 180 -9.96 -5.47 4.17
CA PHE A 180 -8.99 -4.66 4.91
C PHE A 180 -9.40 -3.18 4.97
N ALA A 181 -9.90 -2.63 3.86
CA ALA A 181 -10.27 -1.23 3.74
C ALA A 181 -11.49 -0.83 4.59
N LYS A 182 -12.38 -1.76 4.94
CA LYS A 182 -13.58 -1.50 5.79
C LYS A 182 -13.26 -0.76 7.09
N ASN A 183 -12.09 -1.02 7.69
CA ASN A 183 -11.64 -0.41 8.93
C ASN A 183 -10.33 0.38 8.75
N LEU A 184 -10.06 0.89 7.55
CA LEU A 184 -8.77 1.50 7.23
C LEU A 184 -8.46 2.70 8.14
N ASN A 185 -9.48 3.53 8.44
CA ASN A 185 -9.34 4.66 9.37
C ASN A 185 -8.86 4.22 10.76
N THR A 186 -9.47 3.19 11.32
CA THR A 186 -9.10 2.68 12.64
C THR A 186 -7.73 2.00 12.62
N ARG A 187 -7.44 1.21 11.58
CA ARG A 187 -6.16 0.49 11.43
C ARG A 187 -4.97 1.44 11.31
N PHE A 188 -5.16 2.62 10.70
CA PHE A 188 -4.10 3.61 10.44
C PHE A 188 -4.24 4.89 11.26
N ALA A 189 -5.11 4.92 12.27
CA ALA A 189 -5.36 6.12 13.07
C ALA A 189 -4.06 6.70 13.65
N THR A 190 -3.19 5.83 14.19
CA THR A 190 -1.89 6.22 14.75
C THR A 190 -0.89 6.62 13.66
N TYR A 191 -0.86 5.89 12.55
CA TYR A 191 0.01 6.19 11.40
C TYR A 191 -0.23 7.60 10.85
N TRP A 192 -1.50 7.99 10.70
CA TRP A 192 -1.88 9.30 10.16
C TRP A 192 -1.54 10.48 11.06
N ILE A 193 -1.31 10.26 12.35
CA ILE A 193 -1.02 11.31 13.32
C ILE A 193 0.41 11.21 13.88
N ASP A 194 1.23 10.29 13.35
CA ASP A 194 2.59 10.07 13.81
C ASP A 194 3.47 11.32 13.52
N PRO A 195 3.94 12.04 14.55
CA PRO A 195 4.72 13.27 14.36
C PRO A 195 6.03 13.05 13.60
N GLN A 196 6.66 11.88 13.74
CA GLN A 196 7.90 11.57 13.03
C GLN A 196 7.66 11.37 11.54
N LEU A 197 6.54 10.74 11.17
CA LEU A 197 6.17 10.60 9.76
C LEU A 197 5.80 11.95 9.15
N HIS A 198 5.08 12.81 9.86
CA HIS A 198 4.79 14.18 9.39
C HIS A 198 6.05 15.02 9.20
N LEU A 199 7.08 14.80 10.00
CA LEU A 199 8.36 15.48 9.85
C LEU A 199 9.20 14.92 8.69
N SER A 200 9.24 13.60 8.54
CA SER A 200 10.17 12.93 7.62
C SER A 200 9.60 12.61 6.24
N MET A 201 8.27 12.45 6.14
CA MET A 201 7.56 12.00 4.94
C MET A 201 6.24 12.77 4.69
N PRO A 202 6.19 14.12 4.83
CA PRO A 202 4.95 14.88 4.70
C PRO A 202 4.29 14.74 3.32
N LYS A 203 5.08 14.73 2.23
CA LYS A 203 4.54 14.67 0.87
C LYS A 203 3.94 13.30 0.59
N THR A 204 4.60 12.23 1.01
CA THR A 204 4.12 10.85 0.88
C THR A 204 2.80 10.65 1.60
N LEU A 205 2.66 11.15 2.83
CA LEU A 205 1.40 11.07 3.59
C LEU A 205 0.27 11.81 2.86
N GLU A 206 0.55 13.01 2.36
CA GLU A 206 -0.44 13.84 1.66
C GLU A 206 -0.89 13.20 0.34
N VAL A 207 0.06 12.72 -0.47
CA VAL A 207 -0.23 12.01 -1.73
C VAL A 207 -1.06 10.75 -1.46
N THR A 208 -0.71 9.97 -0.45
CA THR A 208 -1.46 8.75 -0.09
C THR A 208 -2.92 9.08 0.26
N ARG A 209 -3.17 10.15 1.03
CA ARG A 209 -4.52 10.61 1.36
C ARG A 209 -5.27 11.12 0.13
N ASN A 210 -4.60 11.85 -0.75
CA ASN A 210 -5.23 12.39 -1.95
C ASN A 210 -5.58 11.29 -2.96
N LEU A 211 -4.78 10.22 -3.05
CA LEU A 211 -5.13 9.03 -3.84
C LEU A 211 -6.37 8.32 -3.29
N LEU A 212 -6.47 8.18 -1.96
CA LEU A 212 -7.68 7.61 -1.32
C LEU A 212 -8.91 8.48 -1.61
N TYR A 213 -8.78 9.80 -1.50
CA TYR A 213 -9.87 10.75 -1.77
C TYR A 213 -10.32 10.73 -3.24
N LEU A 214 -9.37 10.63 -4.17
CA LEU A 214 -9.64 10.49 -5.59
C LEU A 214 -10.43 9.21 -5.88
N GLU A 215 -9.97 8.07 -5.36
CA GLU A 215 -10.63 6.77 -5.57
C GLU A 215 -12.03 6.73 -4.92
N ASP A 216 -12.24 7.40 -3.78
CA ASP A 216 -13.56 7.51 -3.14
C ASP A 216 -14.55 8.36 -3.94
N SER A 217 -14.04 9.34 -4.69
CA SER A 217 -14.86 10.35 -5.36
C SER A 217 -15.35 9.92 -6.74
N LEU A 218 -14.48 9.26 -7.52
CA LEU A 218 -14.72 8.88 -8.91
C LEU A 218 -15.05 7.39 -9.04
N ASP A 219 -15.80 7.03 -10.09
CA ASP A 219 -16.05 5.62 -10.43
C ASP A 219 -14.91 5.00 -11.26
N ASP A 220 -14.97 3.67 -11.44
CA ASP A 220 -13.89 2.93 -12.12
C ASP A 220 -13.70 3.38 -13.58
N ASN A 221 -14.78 3.73 -14.28
CA ASN A 221 -14.69 4.18 -15.68
C ASN A 221 -14.01 5.55 -15.76
N GLU A 222 -14.44 6.49 -14.91
CA GLU A 222 -13.82 7.82 -14.81
C GLU A 222 -12.33 7.70 -14.47
N MET A 223 -11.99 6.80 -13.55
CA MET A 223 -10.60 6.56 -13.15
C MET A 223 -9.75 5.94 -14.26
N ASP A 224 -10.30 4.99 -15.02
CA ASP A 224 -9.58 4.34 -16.13
C ASP A 224 -9.26 5.35 -17.24
N ILE A 225 -10.20 6.26 -17.56
CA ILE A 225 -9.97 7.36 -18.50
C ILE A 225 -8.82 8.24 -18.02
N LEU A 226 -8.83 8.67 -16.75
CA LEU A 226 -7.75 9.51 -16.21
C LEU A 226 -6.37 8.82 -16.22
N CYS A 227 -6.33 7.50 -16.01
CA CYS A 227 -5.10 6.72 -16.14
C CYS A 227 -4.61 6.65 -17.59
N GLN A 228 -5.49 6.37 -18.54
CA GLN A 228 -5.17 6.27 -19.97
C GLN A 228 -4.66 7.60 -20.53
N ASP A 229 -5.31 8.70 -20.14
CA ASP A 229 -4.95 10.06 -20.57
C ASP A 229 -3.74 10.63 -19.80
N SER A 230 -3.10 9.82 -18.94
CA SER A 230 -1.96 10.22 -18.11
C SER A 230 -2.24 11.46 -17.23
N LYS A 231 -3.50 11.69 -16.86
CA LYS A 231 -3.92 12.83 -16.02
C LYS A 231 -3.63 12.62 -14.53
N ILE A 232 -3.35 11.38 -14.13
CA ILE A 232 -2.89 11.07 -12.77
C ILE A 232 -1.38 11.34 -12.66
N SER A 233 -1.05 12.60 -12.35
CA SER A 233 0.32 13.09 -12.13
C SER A 233 0.51 13.57 -10.69
N LEU A 234 1.76 13.66 -10.20
CA LEU A 234 2.06 14.12 -8.84
C LEU A 234 1.48 15.53 -8.58
N LYS A 235 1.65 16.45 -9.53
CA LYS A 235 1.13 17.82 -9.47
C LYS A 235 -0.40 17.83 -9.33
N ASN A 236 -1.10 17.01 -10.10
CA ASN A 236 -2.57 16.91 -10.06
C ASN A 236 -3.07 16.28 -8.75
N ILE A 237 -2.39 15.23 -8.26
CA ILE A 237 -2.74 14.59 -6.99
C ILE A 237 -2.49 15.52 -5.80
N GLN A 238 -1.41 16.30 -5.81
CA GLN A 238 -1.11 17.27 -4.75
C GLN A 238 -2.16 18.40 -4.71
N ALA A 239 -2.70 18.83 -5.85
CA ALA A 239 -3.77 19.83 -5.91
C ALA A 239 -5.06 19.40 -5.20
N LEU A 240 -5.27 18.09 -4.99
CA LEU A 240 -6.45 17.57 -4.28
C LEU A 240 -6.45 17.85 -2.78
N THR A 241 -5.31 18.24 -2.21
CA THR A 241 -5.17 18.58 -0.78
C THR A 241 -6.24 19.57 -0.34
N TRP A 242 -6.46 20.62 -1.14
CA TRP A 242 -7.44 21.67 -0.83
C TRP A 242 -8.86 21.11 -0.86
N PHE A 243 -9.24 20.36 -1.90
CA PHE A 243 -10.58 19.78 -2.02
C PHE A 243 -10.89 18.78 -0.90
N ARG A 244 -9.92 17.92 -0.57
CA ARG A 244 -10.02 16.95 0.52
C ARG A 244 -10.17 17.65 1.88
N THR A 245 -9.36 18.67 2.16
CA THR A 245 -9.39 19.40 3.43
C THR A 245 -10.67 20.21 3.59
N ASN A 246 -11.17 20.82 2.50
CA ASN A 246 -12.40 21.60 2.49
C ASN A 246 -13.66 20.77 2.23
N LYS A 247 -13.54 19.43 2.21
CA LYS A 247 -14.67 18.50 2.03
C LYS A 247 -15.49 18.76 0.77
N VAL A 248 -14.86 19.30 -0.26
CA VAL A 248 -15.49 19.53 -1.56
C VAL A 248 -15.64 18.18 -2.24
N LYS A 249 -16.76 17.92 -2.92
CA LYS A 249 -16.92 16.69 -3.71
C LYS A 249 -16.16 16.82 -5.02
N LEU A 250 -15.25 15.90 -5.30
CA LEU A 250 -14.56 15.84 -6.57
C LEU A 250 -15.44 15.17 -7.63
N THR A 251 -15.50 15.75 -8.82
CA THR A 251 -16.12 15.17 -10.02
C THR A 251 -15.05 14.98 -11.09
N TYR A 252 -15.32 14.12 -12.07
CA TYR A 252 -14.41 13.90 -13.20
C TYR A 252 -14.07 15.22 -13.92
N ASN A 253 -15.08 16.04 -14.23
CA ASN A 253 -14.87 17.32 -14.92
C ASN A 253 -14.01 18.29 -14.10
N LEU A 254 -14.24 18.37 -12.78
CA LEU A 254 -13.43 19.21 -11.89
C LEU A 254 -11.97 18.73 -11.86
N PHE A 255 -11.72 17.42 -11.76
CA PHE A 255 -10.36 16.88 -11.85
C PHE A 255 -9.70 17.17 -13.19
N HIS A 256 -10.45 17.01 -14.29
CA HIS A 256 -9.96 17.32 -15.63
C HIS A 256 -9.57 18.80 -15.78
N GLN A 257 -10.38 19.74 -15.28
CA GLN A 257 -10.05 21.17 -15.29
C GLN A 257 -8.76 21.46 -14.50
N ILE A 258 -8.60 20.88 -13.31
CA ILE A 258 -7.37 20.97 -12.51
C ILE A 258 -6.16 20.49 -13.33
N SER A 259 -6.31 19.35 -14.03
CA SER A 259 -5.23 18.80 -14.84
C SER A 259 -4.84 19.72 -16.01
N VAL A 260 -5.80 20.32 -16.71
CA VAL A 260 -5.54 21.25 -17.83
C VAL A 260 -4.79 22.49 -17.35
N LEU A 261 -5.19 23.05 -16.21
CA LEU A 261 -4.53 24.22 -15.63
C LEU A 261 -3.10 23.90 -15.21
N ASN A 262 -2.89 22.76 -14.55
CA ASN A 262 -1.57 22.30 -14.17
C ASN A 262 -0.67 21.99 -15.38
N ASP A 263 -1.20 21.37 -16.43
CA ASP A 263 -0.49 21.09 -17.68
C ASP A 263 -0.11 22.38 -18.43
N SER A 264 -0.87 23.46 -18.19
CA SER A 264 -0.61 24.81 -18.74
C SER A 264 0.24 25.69 -17.81
N ASP A 265 0.83 25.10 -16.76
CA ASP A 265 1.62 25.79 -15.73
C ASP A 265 0.93 26.98 -15.07
N VAL A 266 -0.41 26.96 -15.01
CA VAL A 266 -1.19 27.95 -14.27
C VAL A 266 -1.14 27.62 -12.77
N PRO A 267 -0.65 28.53 -11.91
CA PRO A 267 -0.64 28.29 -10.47
C PRO A 267 -2.06 28.13 -9.91
N LEU A 268 -2.29 27.03 -9.19
CA LEU A 268 -3.57 26.75 -8.54
C LEU A 268 -3.63 27.40 -7.16
N SER A 269 -4.07 28.67 -7.11
CA SER A 269 -4.36 29.34 -5.85
C SER A 269 -5.65 28.80 -5.21
N GLU A 270 -5.80 28.97 -3.89
CA GLU A 270 -7.03 28.56 -3.19
C GLU A 270 -8.28 29.24 -3.77
N THR A 271 -8.19 30.53 -4.10
CA THR A 271 -9.28 31.29 -4.74
C THR A 271 -9.68 30.69 -6.09
N LEU A 272 -8.70 30.22 -6.88
CA LEU A 272 -8.99 29.56 -8.16
C LEU A 272 -9.66 28.20 -7.94
N LEU A 273 -9.17 27.40 -6.99
CA LEU A 273 -9.75 26.09 -6.66
C LEU A 273 -11.19 26.22 -6.13
N GLU A 274 -11.45 27.23 -5.29
CA GLU A 274 -12.78 27.57 -4.81
C GLU A 274 -13.70 27.97 -5.97
N ALA A 275 -13.26 28.85 -6.85
CA ALA A 275 -14.03 29.28 -8.02
C ALA A 275 -14.38 28.10 -8.95
N LEU A 276 -13.42 27.20 -9.21
CA LEU A 276 -13.65 25.98 -9.99
C LEU A 276 -14.68 25.08 -9.32
N SER A 277 -14.62 24.93 -7.99
CA SER A 277 -15.59 24.12 -7.25
C SER A 277 -17.02 24.65 -7.40
N VAL A 278 -17.22 25.96 -7.24
CA VAL A 278 -18.53 26.62 -7.39
C VAL A 278 -19.04 26.50 -8.82
N TYR A 279 -18.17 26.70 -9.82
CA TYR A 279 -18.53 26.60 -11.22
C TYR A 279 -18.96 25.17 -11.60
N SER A 280 -18.20 24.16 -11.15
CA SER A 280 -18.50 22.75 -11.43
C SER A 280 -19.86 22.32 -10.89
N GLN A 281 -20.27 22.82 -9.73
CA GLN A 281 -21.56 22.51 -9.11
C GLN A 281 -22.74 23.12 -9.88
N LYS A 282 -22.57 24.30 -10.48
CA LYS A 282 -23.61 24.94 -11.30
C LYS A 282 -23.89 24.17 -12.59
N SER A 283 -22.87 23.57 -13.20
CA SER A 283 -22.98 22.86 -14.48
C SER A 283 -23.78 21.56 -14.43
N VAL A 284 -24.08 21.03 -13.24
CA VAL A 284 -24.86 19.78 -13.07
C VAL A 284 -26.37 20.04 -13.10
N ILE A 285 -26.82 21.30 -13.08
CA ILE A 285 -28.24 21.67 -12.97
C ILE A 285 -28.89 21.80 -14.38
N ASP A 286 -28.42 21.05 -15.38
CA ASP A 286 -29.17 20.85 -16.63
C ASP A 286 -29.87 19.48 -16.58
N PRO A 287 -31.17 19.43 -16.25
CA PRO A 287 -31.85 18.21 -15.78
C PRO A 287 -32.24 17.19 -16.86
N GLU A 288 -31.87 17.37 -18.14
CA GLU A 288 -32.47 16.56 -19.21
C GLU A 288 -31.80 15.21 -19.52
N ILE A 289 -30.65 14.85 -18.92
CA ILE A 289 -29.98 13.58 -19.25
C ILE A 289 -29.32 12.91 -18.02
N GLU A 290 -30.09 12.53 -17.00
CA GLU A 290 -29.58 11.58 -16.00
C GLU A 290 -29.87 10.13 -16.40
N SER A 291 -28.86 9.45 -16.95
CA SER A 291 -28.86 7.99 -17.08
C SER A 291 -28.81 7.34 -15.68
N PRO A 292 -29.49 6.22 -15.43
CA PRO A 292 -29.54 5.59 -14.11
C PRO A 292 -28.15 5.02 -13.72
N ARG A 293 -27.40 5.75 -12.89
CA ARG A 293 -26.14 5.25 -12.31
C ARG A 293 -26.43 4.21 -11.22
N LYS A 294 -25.91 2.99 -11.38
CA LYS A 294 -25.92 1.95 -10.34
C LYS A 294 -25.07 2.39 -9.14
N ARG A 295 -25.68 2.50 -7.95
CA ARG A 295 -24.96 2.79 -6.69
C ARG A 295 -24.12 1.57 -6.29
N GLY A 296 -22.83 1.58 -6.63
CA GLY A 296 -21.85 0.70 -5.99
C GLY A 296 -21.64 1.11 -4.53
N LEU A 297 -21.28 0.15 -3.67
CA LEU A 297 -20.93 0.39 -2.26
C LEU A 297 -19.80 1.44 -2.17
N ARG A 298 -20.13 2.64 -1.69
CA ARG A 298 -19.14 3.70 -1.39
C ARG A 298 -18.72 3.57 0.07
N TYR A 299 -17.42 3.41 0.31
CA TYR A 299 -16.83 3.49 1.64
C TYR A 299 -16.40 4.93 1.88
N GLU A 300 -17.08 5.66 2.76
CA GLU A 300 -16.72 7.04 3.09
C GLU A 300 -15.52 7.05 4.04
N PHE A 301 -14.31 7.19 3.50
CA PHE A 301 -13.09 7.21 4.31
C PHE A 301 -12.90 8.54 5.07
N PHE A 302 -13.29 9.67 4.48
CA PHE A 302 -13.02 11.00 5.07
C PHE A 302 -14.12 11.54 5.98
N TYR A 303 -15.21 10.78 6.17
CA TYR A 303 -16.37 11.21 6.95
C TYR A 303 -16.80 10.11 7.91
N PRO A 304 -16.03 9.80 8.97
CA PRO A 304 -16.63 9.09 10.09
C PRO A 304 -17.82 9.95 10.54
N GLU A 305 -19.03 9.38 10.56
CA GLU A 305 -20.17 10.07 11.16
C GLU A 305 -19.72 10.60 12.53
N PRO A 306 -20.05 11.85 12.87
CA PRO A 306 -19.69 12.40 14.16
C PRO A 306 -20.16 11.40 15.21
N ARG A 307 -19.22 10.83 15.97
CA ARG A 307 -19.55 9.94 17.08
C ARG A 307 -20.59 10.69 17.90
N LYS A 308 -21.83 10.18 17.91
CA LYS A 308 -22.87 10.68 18.81
C LYS A 308 -22.22 10.64 20.19
N ARG A 309 -21.94 11.82 20.77
CA ARG A 309 -21.52 11.89 22.16
C ARG A 309 -22.65 11.25 22.93
N ASN A 310 -22.42 10.05 23.46
CA ASN A 310 -23.32 9.49 24.45
C ASN A 310 -23.27 10.47 25.62
N HIS A 311 -24.35 11.24 25.78
CA HIS A 311 -24.64 12.02 26.97
C HIS A 311 -24.97 11.03 28.08
N PHE A 312 -23.92 10.46 28.68
CA PHE A 312 -24.01 9.77 29.95
C PHE A 312 -22.78 10.20 30.75
N ASP A 313 -23.02 10.52 32.02
CA ASP A 313 -22.08 10.89 33.08
C ASP A 313 -21.88 12.39 33.35
N ASP A 314 -22.99 13.06 33.73
CA ASP A 314 -23.00 14.08 34.77
C ASP A 314 -23.83 13.55 35.96
N GLU A 315 -23.34 12.51 36.65
CA GLU A 315 -23.76 12.19 38.02
C GLU A 315 -22.55 11.73 38.84
N LEU A 316 -21.90 12.70 39.49
CA LEU A 316 -21.01 12.47 40.63
C LEU A 316 -21.87 12.12 41.86
N PRO A 317 -21.63 11.01 42.58
CA PRO A 317 -22.14 10.86 43.92
C PRO A 317 -21.10 11.42 44.91
N GLU A 318 -21.45 12.56 45.51
CA GLU A 318 -20.96 12.90 46.85
C GLU A 318 -21.40 11.81 47.84
N ALA A 319 -20.45 11.08 48.42
CA ALA A 319 -20.68 10.34 49.65
C ALA A 319 -19.48 10.52 50.57
N GLN A 320 -19.70 11.39 51.56
CA GLN A 320 -18.83 11.63 52.70
C GLN A 320 -18.64 10.36 53.55
N ALA A 321 -17.41 10.22 54.04
CA ALA A 321 -16.98 9.72 55.35
C ALA A 321 -18.00 8.96 56.23
N ARG A 322 -17.61 7.74 56.65
CA ARG A 322 -17.77 7.24 58.03
C ARG A 322 -16.99 5.93 58.25
N LEU A 323 -16.07 6.00 59.21
CA LEU A 323 -15.72 5.01 60.24
C LEU A 323 -14.76 3.84 59.93
N SER A 324 -13.84 3.68 60.89
CA SER A 324 -12.87 2.60 61.21
C SER A 324 -11.65 2.41 60.32
#